data_AF-A0A084SZN3-F1
#
_entry.id   AF-A0A084SZN3-F1
#
_cell.length_a   1.000
_cell.length_b   1.000
_cell.length_c   1.000
_cell.angle_alpha   90.00
_cell.angle_beta   90.00
_cell.angle_gamma   90.00
#
_symmetry.space_group_name_H-M   'P 1'
#
loop_
_entity.id
_entity.type
_entity.pdbx_description
1 polymer ?
#
loop_
_entity_poly.entity_id
_entity_poly.type
_entity_poly.pdbx_seq_one_letter_code
_entity_poly.pdbx_strand_id
1 'polypeptide(L)'
;MKRALLPVLAPALVALGLVPAVSRAEDAQPAAASTPVHQFSVYSRGGVQAYLAPNRSTGLFGGSVGVRDIIQDRFILQADVGYLMNFGNVVPVQVAAGMQHRIGFYTPAALATLTGFFGERLSFLSSDHPSVNRIPPVALGLLLAPARFTVEGAQLSILEFGVGVSPEFPGVGVAYQLNLIDVGVSF
;
A
#
# COMPACT_ATOMS: atom_id res chain seq x y z
N MET A 1 7.62 -47.23 18.09
CA MET A 1 8.38 -47.43 16.83
C MET A 1 7.67 -46.69 15.71
N LYS A 2 8.40 -45.84 14.96
CA LYS A 2 8.23 -45.44 13.53
C LYS A 2 6.84 -44.97 13.09
N ARG A 3 6.68 -43.66 12.79
CA ARG A 3 6.73 -43.05 11.42
C ARG A 3 5.68 -43.69 10.49
N ALA A 4 4.78 -42.97 9.81
CA ALA A 4 5.07 -41.81 8.97
C ALA A 4 3.78 -41.24 8.32
N LEU A 5 3.94 -40.03 7.76
CA LEU A 5 3.40 -39.56 6.47
C LEU A 5 1.94 -39.05 6.38
N LEU A 6 1.82 -37.72 6.50
CA LEU A 6 1.06 -36.83 5.61
C LEU A 6 1.17 -37.25 4.12
N PRO A 7 0.16 -37.00 3.26
CA PRO A 7 0.05 -35.69 2.59
C PRO A 7 -1.40 -35.25 2.21
N VAL A 8 -1.70 -33.94 2.31
CA VAL A 8 -1.91 -32.97 1.19
C VAL A 8 -3.21 -33.16 0.40
N LEU A 9 -4.16 -32.21 0.55
CA LEU A 9 -4.71 -31.38 -0.54
C LEU A 9 -5.82 -30.45 0.00
N ALA A 10 -5.55 -29.14 -0.06
CA ALA A 10 -6.57 -28.07 -0.05
C ALA A 10 -7.35 -28.10 -1.38
N PRO A 11 -8.57 -27.52 -1.49
CA PRO A 11 -8.70 -26.06 -1.63
C PRO A 11 -9.97 -25.47 -0.92
N ALA A 12 -9.87 -24.27 -0.33
CA ALA A 12 -10.34 -22.98 -0.84
C ALA A 12 -11.86 -22.71 -0.78
N LEU A 13 -12.17 -21.67 0.00
CA LEU A 13 -13.23 -20.65 -0.18
C LEU A 13 -14.72 -21.02 -0.08
N VAL A 14 -15.44 -20.07 0.53
CA VAL A 14 -16.90 -19.82 0.56
C VAL A 14 -17.67 -20.32 1.80
N ALA A 15 -17.89 -19.37 2.72
CA ALA A 15 -19.10 -19.14 3.56
C ALA A 15 -18.63 -18.41 4.84
N LEU A 16 -18.65 -17.08 5.00
CA LEU A 16 -19.82 -16.18 4.93
C LEU A 16 -21.10 -16.87 5.40
N GLY A 17 -21.22 -17.03 6.72
CA GLY A 17 -22.40 -17.58 7.36
C GLY A 17 -22.31 -17.54 8.89
N LEU A 18 -22.80 -16.44 9.48
CA LEU A 18 -23.52 -16.40 10.75
C LEU A 18 -22.97 -17.25 11.91
N VAL A 19 -22.04 -16.69 12.69
CA VAL A 19 -21.91 -17.09 14.11
C VAL A 19 -22.85 -16.18 14.92
N PRO A 20 -23.87 -16.71 15.62
CA PRO A 20 -24.71 -15.88 16.46
C PRO A 20 -23.88 -15.36 17.64
N ALA A 21 -23.89 -14.03 17.79
CA ALA A 21 -23.32 -13.34 18.91
C ALA A 21 -24.04 -13.78 20.20
N VAL A 22 -23.34 -14.52 21.06
CA VAL A 22 -23.76 -14.70 22.45
C VAL A 22 -23.39 -13.42 23.19
N SER A 23 -24.37 -12.54 23.36
CA SER A 23 -24.26 -11.35 24.19
C SER A 23 -24.16 -11.73 25.66
N ARG A 24 -22.93 -11.77 26.20
CA ARG A 24 -22.74 -11.53 27.63
C ARG A 24 -22.79 -10.03 27.85
N ALA A 25 -23.87 -9.57 28.47
CA ALA A 25 -23.91 -8.28 29.13
C ALA A 25 -22.90 -8.36 30.29
N GLU A 26 -21.74 -7.76 30.07
CA GLU A 26 -20.75 -7.48 31.10
C GLU A 26 -20.73 -5.96 31.24
N ASP A 27 -20.89 -5.49 32.47
CA ASP A 27 -21.09 -4.10 32.84
C ASP A 27 -20.12 -3.15 32.13
N ALA A 28 -20.61 -2.40 31.16
CA ALA A 28 -19.84 -1.39 30.45
C ALA A 28 -19.76 -0.12 31.33
N GLN A 29 -18.87 -0.16 32.31
CA GLN A 29 -18.21 1.03 32.84
C GLN A 29 -17.74 1.86 31.63
N PRO A 30 -18.07 3.16 31.50
CA PRO A 30 -17.55 3.97 30.40
C PRO A 30 -16.04 3.95 30.49
N ALA A 31 -15.39 3.21 29.58
CA ALA A 31 -13.95 3.20 29.45
C ALA A 31 -13.54 4.66 29.24
N ALA A 32 -12.83 5.22 30.22
CA ALA A 32 -12.20 6.51 30.08
C ALA A 32 -11.51 6.51 28.71
N ALA A 33 -11.86 7.47 27.85
CA ALA A 33 -11.31 7.58 26.51
C ALA A 33 -9.79 7.70 26.65
N SER A 34 -9.08 6.60 26.52
CA SER A 34 -7.63 6.59 26.52
C SER A 34 -7.20 7.39 25.29
N THR A 35 -6.33 8.36 25.50
CA THR A 35 -5.71 9.10 24.40
C THR A 35 -5.15 8.11 23.39
N PRO A 36 -5.43 8.27 22.08
CA PRO A 36 -4.89 7.37 21.06
C PRO A 36 -3.37 7.29 21.19
N VAL A 37 -2.84 6.07 21.19
CA VAL A 37 -1.39 5.86 21.15
C VAL A 37 -0.97 6.02 19.69
N HIS A 38 -0.11 7.00 19.44
CA HIS A 38 0.49 7.29 18.15
C HIS A 38 1.93 6.78 18.15
N GLN A 39 2.33 6.12 17.07
CA GLN A 39 3.72 5.77 16.81
C GLN A 39 4.11 6.37 15.47
N PHE A 40 4.70 7.56 15.54
CA PHE A 40 5.20 8.26 14.38
C PHE A 40 6.51 7.57 13.94
N SER A 41 6.77 7.56 12.63
CA SER A 41 8.02 7.05 12.05
C SER A 41 8.35 7.75 10.73
N VAL A 42 9.65 7.85 10.41
CA VAL A 42 10.13 8.20 9.07
C VAL A 42 10.53 6.90 8.37
N TYR A 43 10.17 6.75 7.10
CA TYR A 43 10.58 5.60 6.30
C TYR A 43 11.17 6.00 4.95
N SER A 44 11.95 5.07 4.39
CA SER A 44 12.40 5.11 3.00
C SER A 44 11.97 3.83 2.28
N ARG A 45 11.53 3.94 1.04
CA ARG A 45 11.14 2.83 0.17
C ARG A 45 11.97 2.79 -1.11
N GLY A 46 12.23 1.59 -1.59
CA GLY A 46 12.87 1.34 -2.88
C GLY A 46 12.15 0.25 -3.66
N GLY A 47 11.98 0.47 -4.96
CA GLY A 47 11.29 -0.51 -5.80
C GLY A 47 10.93 -0.02 -7.19
N VAL A 48 9.85 -0.60 -7.70
CA VAL A 48 9.29 -0.36 -9.01
C VAL A 48 7.92 0.29 -8.84
N GLN A 49 7.69 1.40 -9.53
CA GLN A 49 6.38 2.02 -9.66
C GLN A 49 6.23 2.54 -11.08
N ALA A 50 5.17 2.12 -11.76
CA ALA A 50 4.86 2.54 -13.12
C ALA A 50 3.38 2.85 -13.22
N TYR A 51 3.05 3.91 -13.97
CA TYR A 51 1.69 4.15 -14.40
C TYR A 51 1.61 4.02 -15.92
N LEU A 52 0.67 3.18 -16.36
CA LEU A 52 0.49 2.78 -17.74
C LEU A 52 -0.94 3.11 -18.17
N ALA A 53 -1.09 3.87 -19.24
CA ALA A 53 -2.36 4.18 -19.86
C ALA A 53 -2.22 4.12 -21.39
N PRO A 54 -3.32 4.03 -22.15
CA PRO A 54 -3.27 3.93 -23.61
C PRO A 54 -2.48 5.07 -24.29
N ASN A 55 -2.48 6.26 -23.69
CA ASN A 55 -1.87 7.47 -24.22
C ASN A 55 -0.60 7.92 -23.49
N ARG A 56 -0.20 7.26 -22.40
CA ARG A 56 1.01 7.64 -21.65
C ARG A 56 1.55 6.54 -20.75
N SER A 57 2.87 6.54 -20.57
CA SER A 57 3.58 5.75 -19.56
C SER A 57 4.48 6.65 -18.74
N THR A 58 4.57 6.42 -17.43
CA THR A 58 5.30 7.29 -16.50
C THR A 58 5.94 6.48 -15.38
N GLY A 59 7.21 6.77 -15.10
CA GLY A 59 8.01 6.12 -14.04
C GLY A 59 8.29 4.63 -14.29
N LEU A 60 9.28 4.09 -13.59
CA LEU A 60 9.48 2.64 -13.52
C LEU A 60 10.19 2.23 -12.25
N PHE A 61 11.40 2.73 -12.01
CA PHE A 61 12.19 2.37 -10.82
C PHE A 61 12.67 3.61 -10.09
N GLY A 62 12.82 3.48 -8.77
CA GLY A 62 13.27 4.55 -7.93
C GLY A 62 13.03 4.28 -6.45
N GLY A 63 12.92 5.36 -5.69
CA GLY A 63 12.69 5.29 -4.26
C GLY A 63 11.90 6.49 -3.75
N SER A 64 11.39 6.35 -2.53
CA SER A 64 10.65 7.41 -1.84
C SER A 64 11.08 7.53 -0.40
N VAL A 65 10.81 8.70 0.18
CA VAL A 65 10.94 8.97 1.60
C VAL A 65 9.63 9.54 2.09
N GLY A 66 9.26 9.19 3.32
CA GLY A 66 7.97 9.57 3.84
C GLY A 66 7.86 9.46 5.34
N VAL A 67 6.68 9.82 5.80
CA VAL A 67 6.29 9.79 7.20
C VAL A 67 5.10 8.86 7.36
N ARG A 68 5.07 8.18 8.50
CA ARG A 68 4.07 7.18 8.83
C ARG A 68 3.63 7.37 10.28
N ASP A 69 2.34 7.33 10.51
CA ASP A 69 1.76 7.28 11.84
C ASP A 69 0.97 5.98 12.00
N ILE A 70 1.25 5.25 13.09
CA ILE A 70 0.49 4.07 13.48
C ILE A 70 -0.36 4.44 14.69
N ILE A 71 -1.67 4.38 14.54
CA ILE A 71 -2.65 4.73 15.57
C ILE A 71 -3.21 3.43 16.16
N GLN A 72 -3.14 3.31 17.49
CA GLN A 72 -3.64 2.14 18.25
C GLN A 72 -3.09 0.79 17.73
N ASP A 73 -1.81 0.76 17.35
CA ASP A 73 -1.09 -0.42 16.84
C ASP A 73 -1.67 -1.06 15.57
N ARG A 74 -2.64 -0.40 14.91
CA ARG A 74 -3.48 -1.00 13.87
C ARG A 74 -3.71 -0.10 12.68
N PHE A 75 -4.09 1.15 12.88
CA PHE A 75 -4.38 2.05 11.77
C PHE A 75 -3.10 2.70 11.30
N ILE A 76 -2.92 2.80 10.00
CA ILE A 76 -1.71 3.36 9.42
C ILE A 76 -2.11 4.52 8.54
N LEU A 77 -1.45 5.65 8.74
CA LEU A 77 -1.46 6.78 7.83
C LEU A 77 -0.05 6.98 7.31
N GLN A 78 0.10 7.19 6.01
CA GLN A 78 1.40 7.39 5.37
C GLN A 78 1.32 8.49 4.33
N ALA A 79 2.40 9.25 4.21
CA ALA A 79 2.61 10.18 3.12
C ALA A 79 4.08 10.10 2.69
N ASP A 80 4.33 9.92 1.40
CA ASP A 80 5.67 9.93 0.83
C ASP A 80 5.75 10.70 -0.48
N VAL A 81 6.98 11.14 -0.73
CA VAL A 81 7.41 11.70 -2.00
C VAL A 81 8.59 10.88 -2.51
N GLY A 82 8.58 10.58 -3.80
CA GLY A 82 9.63 9.80 -4.42
C GLY A 82 10.20 10.41 -5.67
N TYR A 83 11.12 9.67 -6.27
CA TYR A 83 11.67 9.96 -7.58
C TYR A 83 11.76 8.66 -8.38
N LEU A 84 11.21 8.67 -9.59
CA LEU A 84 11.19 7.57 -10.53
C LEU A 84 11.84 7.99 -11.85
N MET A 85 12.48 7.04 -12.52
CA MET A 85 13.10 7.23 -13.83
C MET A 85 12.69 6.14 -14.82
N ASN A 86 13.27 6.17 -16.03
CA ASN A 86 13.01 5.32 -17.21
C ASN A 86 11.91 5.85 -18.14
N PHE A 87 10.64 5.85 -17.74
CA PHE A 87 9.56 6.45 -18.53
C PHE A 87 9.39 7.93 -18.19
N GLY A 88 10.47 8.69 -18.34
CA GLY A 88 10.59 10.08 -17.88
C GLY A 88 11.02 10.20 -16.42
N ASN A 89 11.41 11.42 -16.03
CA ASN A 89 11.72 11.79 -14.66
C ASN A 89 10.45 12.24 -13.92
N VAL A 90 10.04 11.48 -12.92
CA VAL A 90 8.73 11.63 -12.27
C VAL A 90 8.88 11.68 -10.77
N VAL A 91 8.15 12.59 -10.14
CA VAL A 91 7.98 12.72 -8.70
C VAL A 91 6.61 12.17 -8.34
N PRO A 92 6.49 10.91 -7.91
CA PRO A 92 5.27 10.42 -7.30
C PRO A 92 5.06 11.07 -5.93
N VAL A 93 3.83 11.51 -5.68
CA VAL A 93 3.37 11.91 -4.34
C VAL A 93 2.26 10.95 -3.96
N GLN A 94 2.46 10.23 -2.86
CA GLN A 94 1.53 9.21 -2.39
C GLN A 94 1.03 9.55 -0.98
N VAL A 95 -0.27 9.40 -0.78
CA VAL A 95 -0.90 9.34 0.54
C VAL A 95 -1.57 7.98 0.67
N ALA A 96 -1.38 7.31 1.80
CA ALA A 96 -1.96 6.00 2.06
C ALA A 96 -2.60 5.94 3.44
N ALA A 97 -3.72 5.23 3.53
CA ALA A 97 -4.42 4.98 4.78
C ALA A 97 -4.88 3.52 4.81
N GLY A 98 -4.71 2.85 5.95
CA GLY A 98 -4.98 1.43 6.01
C GLY A 98 -4.94 0.82 7.38
N MET A 99 -4.89 -0.50 7.39
CA MET A 99 -4.81 -1.31 8.60
C MET A 99 -3.64 -2.27 8.51
N GLN A 100 -2.94 -2.44 9.63
CA GLN A 100 -2.03 -3.54 9.88
C GLN A 100 -2.63 -4.49 10.92
N HIS A 101 -2.10 -5.71 10.91
CA HIS A 101 -2.22 -6.57 12.06
C HIS A 101 -1.59 -5.91 13.30
N ARG A 102 -2.02 -6.34 14.49
CA ARG A 102 -1.50 -5.80 15.76
C ARG A 102 0.02 -5.88 15.78
N ILE A 103 0.65 -4.86 16.36
CA ILE A 103 2.11 -4.81 16.52
C ILE A 103 2.62 -6.11 17.15
N GLY A 104 3.64 -6.66 16.50
CA GLY A 104 4.32 -7.90 16.83
C GLY A 104 5.47 -8.11 15.85
N PHE A 105 6.10 -9.28 15.91
CA PHE A 105 7.20 -9.57 14.98
C PHE A 105 6.75 -9.56 13.51
N TYR A 106 5.54 -10.05 13.22
CA TYR A 106 4.94 -10.10 11.88
C TYR A 106 3.66 -9.27 11.85
N THR A 107 3.65 -8.24 10.99
CA THR A 107 2.63 -7.17 10.97
C THR A 107 2.16 -6.88 9.54
N PRO A 108 1.52 -7.85 8.86
CA PRO A 108 1.03 -7.64 7.51
C PRO A 108 0.06 -6.46 7.47
N ALA A 109 0.07 -5.71 6.37
CA ALA A 109 -0.75 -4.51 6.21
C ALA A 109 -1.43 -4.41 4.85
N ALA A 110 -2.55 -3.70 4.83
CA ALA A 110 -3.30 -3.33 3.64
C ALA A 110 -3.67 -1.86 3.71
N LEU A 111 -3.34 -1.09 2.68
CA LEU A 111 -3.57 0.34 2.60
C LEU A 111 -4.29 0.71 1.30
N ALA A 112 -5.25 1.62 1.40
CA ALA A 112 -5.73 2.36 0.24
C ALA A 112 -4.72 3.48 -0.07
N THR A 113 -4.43 3.70 -1.34
CA THR A 113 -3.44 4.67 -1.79
C THR A 113 -4.06 5.68 -2.75
N LEU A 114 -3.62 6.93 -2.66
CA LEU A 114 -3.85 7.97 -3.64
C LEU A 114 -2.48 8.47 -4.11
N THR A 115 -2.17 8.25 -5.38
CA THR A 115 -0.84 8.57 -5.94
C THR A 115 -0.96 9.53 -7.12
N GLY A 116 -0.32 10.69 -7.03
CA GLY A 116 -0.16 11.62 -8.15
C GLY A 116 1.23 11.51 -8.78
N PHE A 117 1.32 11.49 -10.10
CA PHE A 117 2.59 11.37 -10.84
C PHE A 117 2.94 12.70 -11.52
N PHE A 118 3.92 13.43 -11.00
CA PHE A 118 4.29 14.75 -11.50
C PHE A 118 5.62 14.70 -12.25
N GLY A 119 5.69 15.32 -13.43
CA GLY A 119 6.95 15.43 -14.18
C GLY A 119 6.83 14.99 -15.63
N GLU A 120 7.90 14.42 -16.14
CA GLU A 120 8.01 13.96 -17.52
C GLU A 120 7.29 12.62 -17.71
N ARG A 121 6.90 12.34 -18.95
CA ARG A 121 6.18 11.12 -19.31
C ARG A 121 6.44 10.79 -20.77
N LEU A 122 6.29 9.52 -21.12
CA LEU A 122 6.17 9.10 -22.50
C LEU A 122 4.70 9.26 -22.91
N SER A 123 4.45 9.95 -24.03
CA SER A 123 3.09 10.13 -24.57
C SER A 123 2.95 9.43 -25.91
N PHE A 124 1.82 8.76 -26.10
CA PHE A 124 1.46 8.05 -27.32
C PHE A 124 0.26 8.74 -27.93
N LEU A 125 0.36 9.10 -29.21
CA LEU A 125 -0.73 9.71 -29.96
C LEU A 125 -1.40 8.64 -30.81
N SER A 126 -2.73 8.63 -30.80
CA SER A 126 -3.54 7.73 -31.63
C SER A 126 -4.76 8.47 -32.17
N SER A 127 -5.54 7.82 -33.04
CA SER A 127 -6.83 8.37 -33.50
C SER A 127 -7.76 8.71 -32.34
N ASP A 128 -7.71 7.91 -31.27
CA ASP A 128 -8.54 8.08 -30.08
C ASP A 128 -7.93 9.09 -29.08
N HIS A 129 -6.63 9.37 -29.21
CA HIS A 129 -5.87 10.30 -28.37
C HIS A 129 -5.01 11.24 -29.24
N PRO A 130 -5.64 12.22 -29.92
CA PRO A 130 -4.95 13.07 -30.89
C PRO A 130 -4.09 14.17 -30.24
N SER A 131 -4.18 14.35 -28.92
CA SER A 131 -3.47 15.39 -28.19
C SER A 131 -2.88 14.89 -26.88
N VAL A 132 -1.82 15.57 -26.43
CA VAL A 132 -1.14 15.24 -25.17
C VAL A 132 -2.00 15.72 -23.99
N ASN A 133 -2.42 14.77 -23.15
CA ASN A 133 -3.06 15.11 -21.87
C ASN A 133 -2.02 15.70 -20.91
N ARG A 134 -2.17 16.99 -20.58
CA ARG A 134 -1.23 17.72 -19.72
C ARG A 134 -1.45 17.51 -18.23
N ILE A 135 -2.61 17.02 -17.81
CA ILE A 135 -2.95 16.85 -16.40
C ILE A 135 -2.13 15.67 -15.83
N PRO A 136 -1.48 15.79 -14.66
CA PRO A 136 -0.82 14.66 -13.99
C PRO A 136 -1.80 13.51 -13.75
N PRO A 137 -1.43 12.24 -13.99
CA PRO A 137 -2.27 11.13 -13.60
C PRO A 137 -2.38 11.04 -12.07
N VAL A 138 -3.58 10.75 -11.60
CA VAL A 138 -3.88 10.49 -10.19
C VAL A 138 -4.54 9.13 -10.10
N ALA A 139 -3.87 8.18 -9.45
CA ALA A 139 -4.34 6.81 -9.29
C ALA A 139 -4.84 6.56 -7.87
N LEU A 140 -6.02 5.94 -7.76
CA LEU A 140 -6.54 5.37 -6.52
C LEU A 140 -6.25 3.87 -6.52
N GLY A 141 -5.66 3.35 -5.45
CA GLY A 141 -5.24 1.95 -5.42
C GLY A 141 -5.27 1.30 -4.05
N LEU A 142 -4.78 0.07 -4.05
CA LEU A 142 -4.52 -0.74 -2.87
C LEU A 142 -3.06 -1.14 -2.87
N LEU A 143 -2.44 -1.08 -1.69
CA LEU A 143 -1.09 -1.51 -1.40
C LEU A 143 -1.15 -2.57 -0.30
N LEU A 144 -0.58 -3.74 -0.57
CA LEU A 144 -0.49 -4.85 0.36
C LEU A 144 0.96 -5.06 0.73
N ALA A 145 1.24 -5.10 2.03
CA ALA A 145 2.56 -5.34 2.59
C ALA A 145 2.50 -6.64 3.41
N PRO A 146 2.52 -7.83 2.76
CA PRO A 146 2.42 -9.10 3.46
C PRO A 146 3.65 -9.38 4.33
N ALA A 147 4.86 -9.05 3.85
CA ALA A 147 6.11 -9.39 4.53
C ALA A 147 6.68 -8.18 5.29
N ARG A 148 5.96 -7.78 6.34
CA ARG A 148 6.31 -6.63 7.18
C ARG A 148 6.59 -7.06 8.61
N PHE A 149 7.71 -6.59 9.14
CA PHE A 149 8.25 -6.98 10.43
C PHE A 149 8.55 -5.75 11.28
N THR A 150 8.39 -5.88 12.59
CA THR A 150 8.71 -4.82 13.56
C THR A 150 9.71 -5.35 14.57
N VAL A 151 10.84 -4.68 14.72
CA VAL A 151 11.95 -5.07 15.63
C VAL A 151 12.49 -3.81 16.30
N GLU A 152 12.42 -3.74 17.63
CA GLU A 152 13.05 -2.68 18.45
C GLU A 152 12.72 -1.24 17.99
N GLY A 153 11.48 -0.98 17.55
CA GLY A 153 11.07 0.34 17.06
C GLY A 153 11.48 0.65 15.61
N ALA A 154 12.17 -0.28 14.94
CA ALA A 154 12.32 -0.27 13.50
C ALA A 154 11.23 -1.12 12.83
N GLN A 155 10.78 -0.69 11.66
CA GLN A 155 9.84 -1.42 10.84
C GLN A 155 10.48 -1.71 9.48
N LEU A 156 10.42 -2.97 9.08
CA LEU A 156 11.01 -3.46 7.83
C LEU A 156 9.92 -4.14 6.99
N SER A 157 9.70 -3.68 5.77
CA SER A 157 8.92 -4.41 4.77
C SER A 157 9.85 -4.88 3.66
N ILE A 158 9.86 -6.18 3.38
CA ILE A 158 10.67 -6.75 2.29
C ILE A 158 9.86 -7.02 1.02
N LEU A 159 8.53 -6.86 1.11
CA LEU A 159 7.64 -7.06 -0.01
C LEU A 159 6.37 -6.24 0.18
N GLU A 160 6.14 -5.31 -0.73
CA GLU A 160 4.88 -4.61 -0.89
C GLU A 160 4.46 -4.63 -2.34
N PHE A 161 3.19 -4.93 -2.60
CA PHE A 161 2.64 -4.93 -3.94
C PHE A 161 1.38 -4.08 -3.98
N GLY A 162 1.26 -3.25 -5.00
CA GLY A 162 0.13 -2.34 -5.14
C GLY A 162 -0.37 -2.26 -6.57
N VAL A 163 -1.67 -2.03 -6.68
CA VAL A 163 -2.35 -1.76 -7.95
C VAL A 163 -3.34 -0.63 -7.74
N GLY A 164 -3.41 0.28 -8.71
CA GLY A 164 -4.34 1.39 -8.70
C GLY A 164 -4.88 1.70 -10.07
N VAL A 165 -6.00 2.41 -10.10
CA VAL A 165 -6.69 2.84 -11.33
C VAL A 165 -6.79 4.34 -11.35
N SER A 166 -6.72 4.92 -12.55
CA SER A 166 -6.87 6.35 -12.79
C SER A 166 -7.80 6.55 -13.98
N PRO A 167 -8.76 7.48 -13.90
CA PRO A 167 -9.57 7.84 -15.05
C PRO A 167 -8.69 8.54 -16.10
N GLU A 168 -8.65 7.99 -17.32
CA GLU A 168 -7.88 8.54 -18.43
C GLU A 168 -8.78 8.64 -19.67
N PHE A 169 -9.32 9.81 -20.00
CA PHE A 169 -10.32 9.87 -21.07
C PHE A 169 -9.70 9.92 -22.48
N PRO A 170 -10.15 9.09 -23.45
CA PRO A 170 -11.02 7.90 -23.27
C PRO A 170 -10.27 6.65 -22.74
N GLY A 171 -10.78 6.02 -21.67
CA GLY A 171 -10.17 4.83 -21.06
C GLY A 171 -9.82 4.94 -19.57
N VAL A 172 -8.86 4.10 -19.16
CA VAL A 172 -8.38 3.94 -17.77
C VAL A 172 -6.87 3.69 -17.81
N GLY A 173 -6.14 4.36 -16.93
CA GLY A 173 -4.74 4.04 -16.64
C GLY A 173 -4.61 3.19 -15.38
N VAL A 174 -3.58 2.36 -15.34
CA VAL A 174 -3.28 1.45 -14.23
C VAL A 174 -1.92 1.80 -13.64
N ALA A 175 -1.89 2.00 -12.33
CA ALA A 175 -0.65 2.14 -11.55
C ALA A 175 -0.27 0.78 -10.97
N TYR A 176 0.97 0.36 -11.18
CA TYR A 176 1.56 -0.83 -10.57
C TYR A 176 2.67 -0.40 -9.62
N GLN A 177 2.74 -1.05 -8.46
CA GLN A 177 3.75 -0.80 -7.45
C GLN A 177 4.30 -2.13 -6.92
N LEU A 178 5.62 -2.23 -6.82
CA LEU A 178 6.33 -3.33 -6.19
C LEU A 178 7.51 -2.74 -5.40
N ASN A 179 7.38 -2.67 -4.08
CA ASN A 179 8.47 -2.24 -3.20
C ASN A 179 9.17 -3.48 -2.64
N LEU A 180 10.49 -3.50 -2.72
CA LEU A 180 11.31 -4.61 -2.23
C LEU A 180 11.92 -4.31 -0.87
N ILE A 181 12.01 -3.03 -0.50
CA ILE A 181 12.59 -2.58 0.76
C ILE A 181 11.81 -1.35 1.23
N ASP A 182 11.24 -1.41 2.43
CA ASP A 182 10.75 -0.30 3.25
C ASP A 182 11.49 -0.39 4.59
N VAL A 183 12.19 0.67 4.98
CA VAL A 183 12.82 0.76 6.30
C VAL A 183 12.28 2.00 6.98
N GLY A 184 11.65 1.81 8.13
CA GLY A 184 11.12 2.87 8.98
C GLY A 184 11.73 2.86 10.37
N VAL A 185 11.95 4.05 10.93
CA VAL A 185 12.42 4.24 12.32
C VAL A 185 11.37 5.04 13.07
N SER A 186 10.89 4.51 14.19
CA SER A 186 9.93 5.18 15.07
C SER A 186 10.61 5.95 16.21
N PHE A 187 9.90 6.92 16.76
CA PHE A 187 10.31 7.81 17.86
C PHE A 187 9.19 7.99 18.88
#